data_AF-A0A2V8VC70-F1
#
_entry.id   AF-A0A2V8VC70-F1
#
_cell.length_a   1.000
_cell.length_b   1.000
_cell.length_c   1.000
_cell.angle_alpha   90.00
_cell.angle_beta   90.00
_cell.angle_gamma   90.00
#
_symmetry.space_group_name_H-M   'P 1'
#
loop_
_entity.id
_entity.type
_entity.pdbx_description
1 polymer ?
#
loop_
_entity_poly.entity_id
_entity_poly.type
_entity_poly.pdbx_seq_one_letter_code
_entity_poly.pdbx_strand_id
1 'polypeptide(L)'
;MFSRFYQEELTFLRDMGREYARAHPGAIADALVRPGTDPDVERLLEGFAFLSARVRERLEDDFPEIVHTLVGLLWPQLLRPFPSASIVTLSPQAGAYKDVRVVPAGTEVQSVPVKGTR
;
A
#
# COMPACT_ATOMS: atom_id res chain seq x y z
N MET A 1 12.69 6.65 5.38
CA MET A 1 11.48 6.81 4.54
C MET A 1 11.44 8.22 3.96
N PHE A 2 11.35 9.26 4.80
CA PHE A 2 11.40 10.68 4.42
C PHE A 2 12.53 11.08 3.43
N SER A 3 13.76 10.57 3.63
CA SER A 3 14.91 10.86 2.75
C SER A 3 14.67 10.47 1.29
N ARG A 4 13.82 9.48 1.02
CA ARG A 4 13.47 9.05 -0.35
C ARG A 4 12.60 10.11 -1.03
N PHE A 5 11.52 10.53 -0.37
CA PHE A 5 10.62 11.56 -0.90
C PHE A 5 11.35 12.88 -1.16
N TYR A 6 12.24 13.29 -0.24
CA TYR A 6 13.05 14.48 -0.44
C TYR A 6 13.94 14.38 -1.70
N GLN A 7 14.64 13.25 -1.88
CA GLN A 7 15.50 13.05 -3.05
C GLN A 7 14.69 12.96 -4.36
N GLU A 8 13.53 12.32 -4.31
CA GLU A 8 12.60 12.25 -5.43
C GLU A 8 12.08 13.64 -5.82
N GLU A 9 11.60 14.44 -4.87
CA GLU A 9 11.11 15.79 -5.13
C GLU A 9 12.21 16.75 -5.60
N LEU A 10 13.42 16.64 -5.04
CA LEU A 10 14.55 17.44 -5.51
C LEU A 10 14.95 17.09 -6.95
N THR A 11 14.88 15.80 -7.30
CA THR A 11 15.14 15.34 -8.67
C THR A 11 14.03 15.82 -9.61
N PHE A 12 12.77 15.66 -9.19
CA PHE A 12 11.59 16.09 -9.92
C PHE A 12 11.60 17.59 -10.21
N LEU A 13 11.92 18.43 -9.20
CA LEU A 13 12.04 19.87 -9.35
C LEU A 13 13.07 20.25 -10.42
N ARG A 14 14.21 19.57 -10.45
CA ARG A 14 15.28 19.79 -11.44
C ARG A 14 14.88 19.31 -12.83
N ASP A 15 14.19 18.18 -12.94
CA ASP A 15 13.66 17.67 -14.21
C ASP A 15 12.60 18.62 -14.78
N MET A 16 11.67 19.08 -13.96
CA MET A 16 10.68 20.07 -14.34
C MET A 16 11.30 21.39 -14.79
N GLY A 17 12.33 21.87 -14.08
CA GLY A 17 13.08 23.07 -14.50
C GLY A 17 13.69 22.91 -15.90
N ARG A 18 14.28 21.73 -16.19
CA ARG A 18 14.82 21.39 -17.52
C ARG A 18 13.75 21.35 -18.60
N GLU A 19 12.62 20.73 -18.32
CA GLU A 19 11.52 20.63 -19.27
C GLU A 19 10.92 22.00 -19.58
N TYR A 20 10.68 22.80 -18.55
CA TYR A 20 10.16 24.16 -18.68
C TYR A 20 11.07 25.04 -19.55
N ALA A 21 12.39 24.98 -19.31
CA ALA A 21 13.36 25.76 -20.08
C ALA A 21 13.48 25.34 -21.55
N ARG A 22 13.32 24.04 -21.86
CA ARG A 22 13.24 23.57 -23.25
C ARG A 22 12.01 24.12 -23.96
N ALA A 23 10.88 24.21 -23.26
CA ALA A 23 9.63 24.66 -23.83
C ALA A 23 9.52 26.19 -23.92
N HIS A 24 10.17 26.94 -23.03
CA HIS A 24 10.08 28.40 -22.93
C HIS A 24 11.48 29.03 -22.86
N PRO A 25 12.16 29.19 -24.01
CA PRO A 25 13.50 29.76 -24.03
C PRO A 25 13.52 31.20 -23.51
N GLY A 26 14.40 31.48 -22.55
CA GLY A 26 14.55 32.81 -21.96
C GLY A 26 15.41 32.80 -20.70
N ALA A 27 15.91 33.99 -20.32
CA ALA A 27 16.87 34.14 -19.22
C ALA A 27 16.39 33.57 -17.87
N ILE A 28 15.08 33.65 -17.60
CA ILE A 28 14.48 33.12 -16.37
C ILE A 28 14.44 31.58 -16.39
N ALA A 29 14.20 30.99 -17.56
CA ALA A 29 14.10 29.54 -17.69
C ALA A 29 15.48 28.88 -17.64
N ASP A 30 16.51 29.54 -18.19
CA ASP A 30 17.90 29.08 -18.07
C ASP A 30 18.40 29.08 -16.61
N ALA A 31 17.88 29.98 -15.78
CA ALA A 31 18.18 30.03 -14.34
C ALA A 31 17.64 28.82 -13.57
N LEU A 32 16.62 28.13 -14.08
CA LEU A 32 16.05 26.92 -13.47
C LEU A 32 16.82 25.64 -13.84
N VAL A 33 17.67 25.71 -14.87
CA VAL A 33 18.42 24.55 -15.39
C VAL A 33 19.84 24.51 -14.88
N ARG A 34 20.45 25.68 -14.73
CA ARG A 34 21.85 25.79 -14.32
C ARG A 34 21.91 25.72 -12.80
N PRO A 35 22.83 24.92 -12.22
CA PRO A 35 23.13 25.04 -10.80
C PRO A 35 23.42 26.51 -10.51
N GLY A 36 22.66 27.10 -9.59
CA GLY A 36 22.83 28.50 -9.25
C GLY A 36 24.26 28.74 -8.77
N THR A 37 24.89 29.83 -9.19
CA THR A 37 26.16 30.27 -8.59
C THR A 37 26.01 30.68 -7.12
N ASP A 38 24.76 30.89 -6.67
CA ASP A 38 24.39 31.31 -5.34
C ASP A 38 23.95 30.11 -4.47
N PRO A 39 24.73 29.75 -3.43
CA PRO A 39 24.38 28.69 -2.49
C PRO A 39 23.05 28.91 -1.75
N ASP A 40 22.63 30.15 -1.53
CA ASP A 40 21.40 30.45 -0.79
C ASP A 40 20.15 30.16 -1.63
N VAL A 41 20.24 30.32 -2.96
CA VAL A 41 19.16 29.94 -3.89
C VAL A 41 19.02 28.42 -3.96
N GLU A 42 20.14 27.68 -4.04
CA GLU A 42 20.08 26.21 -4.05
C GLU A 42 19.47 25.69 -2.73
N ARG A 43 19.85 26.26 -1.59
CA ARG A 43 19.24 25.94 -0.29
C ARG A 43 17.74 26.25 -0.24
N LEU A 44 17.28 27.30 -0.91
CA LEU A 44 15.85 27.61 -0.99
C LEU A 44 15.10 26.56 -1.81
N LEU A 45 15.67 26.11 -2.93
CA LEU A 45 15.09 25.04 -3.75
C LEU A 45 15.10 23.68 -3.03
N GLU A 46 16.17 23.38 -2.30
CA GLU A 46 16.23 22.23 -1.38
C GLU A 46 15.17 22.33 -0.28
N GLY A 47 15.01 23.51 0.33
CA GLY A 47 13.94 23.77 1.32
C GLY A 47 12.54 23.59 0.74
N PHE A 48 12.32 24.01 -0.51
CA PHE A 48 11.07 23.78 -1.22
C PHE A 48 10.81 22.30 -1.51
N ALA A 49 11.82 21.57 -1.98
CA ALA A 49 11.78 20.12 -2.17
C ALA A 49 11.49 19.39 -0.84
N PHE A 50 12.05 19.87 0.27
CA PHE A 50 11.79 19.32 1.61
C PHE A 50 10.33 19.49 2.04
N LEU A 51 9.76 20.68 1.83
CA LEU A 51 8.36 20.96 2.20
C LEU A 51 7.37 20.18 1.31
N SER A 52 7.60 20.17 0.00
CA SER A 52 6.77 19.40 -0.96
C SER A 52 6.84 17.89 -0.71
N ALA A 53 8.03 17.36 -0.41
CA ALA A 53 8.21 15.95 -0.05
C ALA A 53 7.36 15.54 1.15
N ARG A 54 7.25 16.41 2.15
CA ARG A 54 6.41 16.17 3.33
C ARG A 54 4.91 16.14 3.00
N VAL A 55 4.47 17.01 2.08
CA VAL A 55 3.08 17.01 1.60
C VAL A 55 2.79 15.72 0.83
N ARG A 56 3.69 15.31 -0.06
CA ARG A 56 3.53 14.08 -0.84
C ARG A 56 3.55 12.83 0.03
N GLU A 57 4.47 12.75 0.99
CA GLU A 57 4.52 11.64 1.95
C GLU A 57 3.18 11.52 2.70
N ARG A 58 2.67 12.64 3.23
CA ARG A 58 1.38 12.66 3.93
C ARG A 58 0.22 12.20 3.03
N LEU A 59 0.23 12.61 1.76
CA LEU A 59 -0.79 12.23 0.79
C LEU A 59 -0.73 10.74 0.45
N GLU A 60 0.46 10.19 0.21
CA GLU A 60 0.64 8.76 -0.07
C GLU A 60 0.26 7.88 1.13
N ASP A 61 0.51 8.35 2.35
CA ASP A 61 0.13 7.63 3.58
C ASP A 61 -1.39 7.59 3.82
N ASP A 62 -2.10 8.69 3.53
CA ASP A 62 -3.55 8.80 3.76
C ASP A 62 -4.39 8.15 2.63
N PHE A 63 -3.85 8.10 1.41
CA PHE A 63 -4.60 7.62 0.23
C PHE A 63 -5.14 6.17 0.35
N PRO A 64 -4.37 5.19 0.89
CA PRO A 64 -4.86 3.82 1.08
C PRO A 64 -6.12 3.74 1.95
N GLU A 65 -6.26 4.59 2.97
CA GLU A 65 -7.41 4.56 3.88
C GLU A 65 -8.72 4.89 3.13
N ILE A 66 -8.66 5.85 2.21
CA ILE A 66 -9.78 6.25 1.36
C ILE A 66 -10.20 5.09 0.46
N VAL A 67 -9.22 4.45 -0.19
CA VAL A 67 -9.49 3.31 -1.09
C VAL A 67 -10.11 2.14 -0.32
N HIS A 68 -9.56 1.79 0.85
CA HIS A 68 -10.11 0.73 1.70
C HIS A 68 -11.55 1.03 2.11
N THR A 69 -11.85 2.27 2.52
CA THR A 69 -13.19 2.69 2.89
C THR A 69 -14.17 2.54 1.73
N LEU A 70 -13.79 3.01 0.54
CA LEU A 70 -14.64 2.93 -0.66
C LEU A 70 -14.89 1.47 -1.08
N VAL A 71 -13.85 0.63 -1.07
CA VAL A 71 -13.98 -0.81 -1.36
C VAL A 71 -14.87 -1.49 -0.31
N GLY A 72 -14.78 -1.09 0.96
CA GLY A 72 -15.67 -1.58 2.01
C GLY A 72 -17.15 -1.30 1.76
N LEU A 73 -17.47 -0.15 1.15
CA LEU A 73 -18.84 0.23 0.79
C LEU A 73 -19.34 -0.47 -0.48
N LEU A 74 -18.50 -0.52 -1.53
CA LEU A 74 -18.90 -1.03 -2.85
C LEU A 74 -18.79 -2.55 -2.95
N TRP A 75 -17.74 -3.13 -2.36
CA TRP A 75 -17.44 -4.56 -2.47
C TRP A 75 -16.83 -5.13 -1.17
N PRO A 76 -17.63 -5.21 -0.08
CA PRO A 76 -17.15 -5.64 1.24
C PRO A 76 -16.56 -7.06 1.25
N GLN A 77 -16.95 -7.91 0.30
CA GLN A 77 -16.46 -9.29 0.21
C GLN A 77 -14.97 -9.39 -0.14
N LEU A 78 -14.41 -8.41 -0.86
CA LEU A 78 -13.00 -8.41 -1.26
C LEU A 78 -12.06 -8.23 -0.05
N LEU A 79 -12.52 -7.53 0.98
CA LEU A 79 -11.74 -7.25 2.19
C LEU A 79 -11.91 -8.33 3.27
N ARG A 80 -12.73 -9.35 3.03
CA ARG A 80 -12.94 -10.41 4.03
C ARG A 80 -11.76 -11.38 4.05
N PRO A 81 -11.12 -11.62 5.21
CA PRO A 81 -10.10 -12.65 5.30
C PRO A 81 -10.73 -14.03 5.04
N PHE A 82 -10.02 -14.88 4.29
CA PHE A 82 -10.42 -16.27 4.11
C PHE A 82 -9.96 -17.09 5.32
N PRO A 83 -10.86 -17.84 5.98
CA PRO A 83 -10.47 -18.67 7.12
C PRO A 83 -9.56 -19.83 6.69
N SER A 84 -8.75 -20.33 7.61
CA SER A 84 -8.03 -21.58 7.40
C SER A 84 -9.02 -22.72 7.11
N ALA A 85 -8.78 -23.49 6.05
CA ALA A 85 -9.63 -24.61 5.65
C ALA A 85 -8.77 -25.83 5.34
N SER A 86 -9.33 -27.03 5.57
CA SER A 86 -8.70 -28.32 5.27
C SER A 86 -9.75 -29.33 4.84
N ILE A 87 -9.32 -30.41 4.18
CA ILE A 87 -10.16 -31.54 3.81
C ILE A 87 -10.02 -32.61 4.88
N VAL A 88 -11.14 -33.10 5.41
CA VAL A 88 -11.19 -34.16 6.42
C VAL A 88 -11.85 -35.41 5.87
N THR A 89 -11.38 -36.59 6.28
CA THR A 89 -11.98 -37.88 5.93
C THR A 89 -12.71 -38.44 7.14
N LEU A 90 -13.97 -38.86 6.95
CA LEU A 90 -14.78 -39.49 7.99
C LEU A 90 -14.94 -40.97 7.66
N SER A 91 -14.30 -41.83 8.44
CA SER A 91 -14.38 -43.29 8.28
C SER A 91 -15.21 -43.88 9.42
N PRO A 92 -16.35 -44.55 9.14
CA PRO A 92 -17.13 -45.18 10.18
C PRO A 92 -16.40 -46.39 10.77
N GLN A 93 -16.59 -46.64 12.07
CA GLN A 93 -16.10 -47.87 12.69
C GLN A 93 -16.93 -49.07 12.19
N ALA A 94 -16.26 -50.20 11.93
CA ALA A 94 -16.91 -51.41 11.46
C ALA A 94 -18.03 -51.85 12.42
N GLY A 95 -19.24 -52.08 11.88
CA GLY A 95 -20.42 -52.47 12.65
C GLY A 95 -21.11 -51.35 13.43
N ALA A 96 -20.62 -50.10 13.38
CA ALA A 96 -21.23 -48.99 14.11
C ALA A 96 -22.59 -48.56 13.55
N TYR A 97 -22.82 -48.78 12.25
CA TYR A 97 -24.07 -48.43 11.58
C TYR A 97 -24.54 -49.57 10.70
N LYS A 98 -25.86 -49.79 10.67
CA LYS A 98 -26.53 -50.73 9.78
C LYS A 98 -26.98 -50.08 8.46
N ASP A 99 -27.11 -48.76 8.46
CA ASP A 99 -27.62 -47.95 7.35
C ASP A 99 -26.68 -46.78 7.02
N VAL A 100 -26.87 -46.18 5.84
CA VAL A 100 -26.13 -45.00 5.40
C VAL A 100 -26.48 -43.80 6.29
N ARG A 101 -25.45 -43.11 6.80
CA ARG A 101 -25.60 -41.86 7.55
C ARG A 101 -25.03 -40.69 6.75
N VAL A 102 -25.86 -39.68 6.51
CA VAL A 102 -25.44 -38.39 5.95
C VAL A 102 -25.02 -37.48 7.09
N VAL A 103 -23.82 -36.92 7.00
CA VAL A 103 -23.33 -35.90 7.94
C VAL A 103 -23.85 -34.54 7.49
N PRO A 104 -24.66 -33.82 8.31
CA PRO A 104 -25.19 -32.52 7.91
C PRO A 104 -24.11 -31.45 7.73
N ALA A 105 -24.37 -30.49 6.84
CA ALA A 105 -23.55 -29.28 6.74
C ALA A 105 -23.57 -28.50 8.07
N GLY A 106 -22.43 -27.93 8.45
CA GLY A 106 -22.26 -27.25 9.75
C GLY A 106 -21.92 -28.17 10.91
N THR A 107 -21.72 -29.48 10.68
CA THR A 107 -21.20 -30.40 11.70
C THR A 107 -19.81 -29.93 12.15
N GLU A 108 -19.64 -29.75 13.47
CA GLU A 108 -18.36 -29.32 14.06
C GLU A 108 -17.32 -30.44 14.00
N VAL A 109 -16.05 -30.06 13.77
CA VAL A 109 -14.91 -30.97 13.78
C VAL A 109 -13.95 -30.50 14.87
N GLN A 110 -13.57 -31.41 15.76
CA GLN A 110 -12.58 -31.11 16.80
C GLN A 110 -11.18 -30.94 16.19
N SER A 111 -10.50 -29.88 16.58
CA SER A 111 -9.08 -29.68 16.29
C SER A 111 -8.21 -30.33 17.36
N VAL A 112 -6.94 -30.56 17.02
CA VAL A 112 -5.92 -30.78 18.04
C VAL A 112 -5.72 -29.50 18.87
N PRO A 113 -5.40 -29.59 20.18
CA PRO A 113 -5.08 -28.40 20.96
C PRO A 113 -3.86 -27.68 20.40
N VAL A 114 -4.00 -26.38 20.09
CA VAL A 114 -2.90 -25.52 19.65
C VAL A 114 -2.83 -24.33 20.60
N LYS A 115 -1.67 -24.06 21.21
CA LYS A 115 -1.48 -22.90 22.12
C LYS A 115 -2.57 -22.74 23.21
N GLY A 116 -3.08 -23.83 23.76
CA GLY A 116 -4.07 -23.81 24.85
C GLY A 116 -5.52 -23.61 24.42
N THR A 117 -5.83 -23.63 23.12
CA THR A 117 -7.23 -23.73 22.64
C THR A 117 -7.74 -25.16 22.90
N ARG A 118 -8.98 -25.29 23.42
CA ARG A 118 -9.66 -26.56 23.69
C ARG A 118 -10.37 -27.07 22.45
#